data_AF-A0A349PYW6-F1
#
_entry.id   AF-A0A349PYW6-F1
#
_cell.length_a   1.000
_cell.length_b   1.000
_cell.length_c   1.000
_cell.angle_alpha   90.00
_cell.angle_beta   90.00
_cell.angle_gamma   90.00
#
_symmetry.space_group_name_H-M   'P 1'
#
loop_
_entity.id
_entity.type
_entity.pdbx_description
1 polymer ?
#
loop_
_entity_poly.entity_id
_entity_poly.type
_entity_poly.pdbx_seq_one_letter_code
_entity_poly.pdbx_strand_id
1 'polypeptide(L)'
;MYEKHSVFTKVMENQYNLQGLRERLVVDTSEKQPVYLLVIGKPQKYIRLSAFAYELLYQNSLGKSFEEIAEAIQQKTGKNILPFEVEAAYQKVIAEIHEIEYNSKIKLSGFLLRFPLIPQVFVNKIASCFSVAYYQPVALFLLAFIVTATVVAPRNDRFFHFTGEDLIWGYFFFFISLLLHELGHASACVRYGSQPSDIGFTIYLIFPAFYSDVTDAWKLKRLQRLIVDLGGIFFQLVVGAVYVFIYNFTQWTALKIAILMIASSCLLYLNPIF
;
A
#
# COMPACT_ATOMS: atom_id res chain seq x y z
N MET A 1 -27.51 34.41 28.86
CA MET A 1 -27.11 32.98 28.98
C MET A 1 -27.22 32.20 27.66
N TYR A 2 -27.63 32.83 26.54
CA TYR A 2 -27.82 32.17 25.23
C TYR A 2 -26.65 32.33 24.24
N GLU A 3 -25.63 33.12 24.56
CA GLU A 3 -24.54 33.45 23.62
C GLU A 3 -23.28 32.56 23.75
N LYS A 4 -23.13 31.83 24.87
CA LYS A 4 -21.97 30.93 25.07
C LYS A 4 -22.13 29.56 24.40
N HIS A 5 -23.35 29.12 24.10
CA HIS A 5 -23.55 27.86 23.39
C HIS A 5 -23.31 27.98 21.88
N SER A 6 -23.69 29.10 21.24
CA SER A 6 -23.51 29.22 19.78
C SER A 6 -22.06 29.38 19.34
N VAL A 7 -21.18 29.90 20.22
CA VAL A 7 -19.74 30.01 19.96
C VAL A 7 -19.03 28.65 20.10
N PHE A 8 -19.45 27.80 21.04
CA PHE A 8 -18.90 26.45 21.18
C PHE A 8 -19.29 25.54 20.02
N THR A 9 -20.52 25.63 19.51
CA THR A 9 -20.97 24.83 18.36
C THR A 9 -20.25 25.24 17.06
N LYS A 10 -19.99 26.55 16.86
CA LYS A 10 -19.27 27.05 15.68
C LYS A 10 -17.77 26.77 15.68
N VAL A 11 -17.15 26.63 16.85
CA VAL A 11 -15.73 26.22 16.98
C VAL A 11 -15.57 24.72 16.72
N MET A 12 -16.56 23.90 17.10
CA MET A 12 -16.55 22.45 16.86
C MET A 12 -16.80 22.08 15.38
N GLU A 13 -17.60 22.85 14.65
CA GLU A 13 -17.84 22.61 13.21
C GLU A 13 -16.59 22.82 12.33
N ASN A 14 -15.65 23.66 12.77
CA ASN A 14 -14.48 24.04 11.98
C ASN A 14 -13.18 23.30 12.36
N GLN A 15 -13.21 22.43 13.38
CA GLN A 15 -12.02 21.74 13.90
C GLN A 15 -11.85 20.30 13.41
N TYR A 16 -12.91 19.63 12.96
CA TYR A 16 -12.82 18.23 12.53
C TYR A 16 -12.81 18.17 11.01
N ASN A 17 -11.60 18.09 10.44
CA ASN A 17 -11.38 17.98 9.01
C ASN A 17 -11.77 16.57 8.50
N LEU A 18 -13.05 16.20 8.64
CA LEU A 18 -13.66 14.94 8.24
C LEU A 18 -13.91 14.89 6.71
N GLN A 19 -13.00 15.46 5.91
CA GLN A 19 -13.14 15.55 4.45
C GLN A 19 -13.37 14.19 3.78
N GLY A 20 -12.87 13.10 4.36
CA GLY A 20 -13.03 11.73 3.86
C GLY A 20 -14.40 11.08 4.09
N LEU A 21 -15.32 11.65 4.86
CA LEU A 21 -16.63 11.04 5.14
C LEU A 21 -17.56 10.97 3.91
N ARG A 22 -17.35 11.89 2.96
CA ARG A 22 -18.11 11.97 1.70
C ARG A 22 -17.59 11.01 0.63
N GLU A 23 -16.31 10.67 0.68
CA GLU A 23 -15.71 9.65 -0.19
C GLU A 23 -15.99 8.27 0.40
N ARG A 24 -17.20 7.74 0.13
CA ARG A 24 -17.57 6.38 0.51
C ARG A 24 -16.69 5.38 -0.24
N LEU A 25 -15.50 5.10 0.28
CA LEU A 25 -14.62 4.04 -0.21
C LEU A 25 -15.12 2.72 0.37
N VAL A 26 -16.00 2.05 -0.38
CA VAL A 26 -16.36 0.66 -0.09
C VAL A 26 -15.18 -0.20 -0.50
N VAL A 27 -14.38 -0.63 0.49
CA VAL A 27 -13.27 -1.53 0.22
C VAL A 27 -13.83 -2.92 -0.01
N ASP A 28 -13.52 -3.47 -1.18
CA ASP A 28 -13.75 -4.88 -1.53
C ASP A 28 -12.79 -5.75 -0.70
N THR A 29 -13.21 -6.17 0.49
CA THR A 29 -12.46 -7.09 1.37
C THR A 29 -12.99 -8.52 1.23
N SER A 30 -12.29 -9.52 1.79
CA SER A 30 -12.79 -10.91 1.85
C SER A 30 -14.06 -11.05 2.69
N GLU A 31 -14.41 -10.02 3.46
CA GLU A 31 -15.64 -9.93 4.22
C GLU A 31 -16.78 -9.53 3.27
N LYS A 32 -17.89 -10.27 3.30
CA LYS A 32 -19.07 -9.99 2.46
C LYS A 32 -19.79 -8.67 2.81
N GLN A 33 -19.27 -7.87 3.74
CA GLN A 33 -19.88 -6.65 4.25
C GLN A 33 -19.05 -5.42 3.86
N PRO A 34 -19.70 -4.30 3.51
CA PRO A 34 -18.99 -3.08 3.11
C PRO A 34 -18.17 -2.54 4.29
N VAL A 35 -16.87 -2.32 4.05
CA VAL A 35 -15.97 -1.68 5.00
C VAL A 35 -15.93 -0.17 4.70
N TYR A 36 -16.15 0.65 5.73
CA TYR A 36 -16.15 2.10 5.62
C TYR A 36 -14.76 2.64 5.99
N LEU A 37 -14.14 3.43 5.12
CA LEU A 37 -12.85 4.08 5.42
C LEU A 37 -13.03 5.58 5.64
N LEU A 38 -12.42 6.11 6.70
CA LEU A 38 -12.25 7.53 6.93
C LEU A 38 -10.83 7.95 6.59
N VAL A 39 -10.68 8.92 5.68
CA VAL A 39 -9.38 9.53 5.35
C VAL A 39 -9.09 10.66 6.33
N ILE A 40 -7.93 10.60 7.00
CA ILE A 40 -7.51 11.60 7.99
C ILE A 40 -6.14 12.16 7.64
N GLY A 41 -6.03 13.50 7.73
CA GLY A 41 -4.76 14.22 7.78
C GLY A 41 -3.95 14.27 6.47
N LYS A 42 -2.76 14.88 6.59
CA LYS A 42 -1.66 14.83 5.60
C LYS A 42 -0.40 14.36 6.35
N PRO A 43 0.23 13.22 6.03
CA PRO A 43 -0.10 12.26 4.96
C PRO A 43 -1.44 11.54 5.19
N GLN A 44 -2.11 11.16 4.09
CA GLN A 44 -3.43 10.52 4.13
C GLN A 44 -3.34 9.16 4.84
N LYS A 45 -4.12 8.96 5.91
CA LYS A 45 -4.31 7.67 6.58
C LYS A 45 -5.75 7.22 6.50
N TYR A 46 -5.96 5.92 6.34
CA TYR A 46 -7.29 5.31 6.25
C TYR A 46 -7.63 4.60 7.57
N ILE A 47 -8.73 4.99 8.22
CA ILE A 47 -9.26 4.31 9.40
C ILE A 47 -10.49 3.51 9.01
N ARG A 48 -10.51 2.23 9.39
CA ARG A 48 -11.68 1.36 9.24
C ARG A 48 -12.73 1.73 10.29
N LEU A 49 -13.91 2.12 9.83
CA LEU A 49 -15.08 2.40 10.65
C LEU A 49 -16.08 1.23 10.62
N SER A 50 -16.75 1.00 11.75
CA SER A 50 -17.94 0.15 11.78
C SER A 50 -19.11 0.84 11.08
N ALA A 51 -20.09 0.06 10.59
CA ALA A 51 -21.28 0.62 9.95
C ALA A 51 -22.02 1.62 10.86
N PHE A 52 -22.06 1.34 12.15
CA PHE A 52 -22.67 2.21 13.15
C PHE A 52 -21.90 3.51 13.34
N ALA A 53 -20.57 3.45 13.47
CA ALA A 53 -19.72 4.63 13.60
C ALA A 53 -19.80 5.53 12.36
N TYR A 54 -19.82 4.93 11.15
CA TYR A 54 -20.01 5.68 9.91
C TYR A 54 -21.36 6.41 9.87
N GLU A 55 -22.46 5.71 10.19
CA GLU A 55 -23.80 6.30 10.18
C GLU A 55 -23.92 7.46 11.18
N LEU A 56 -23.39 7.30 12.40
CA LEU A 56 -23.36 8.36 13.41
C LEU A 56 -22.63 9.61 12.90
N LEU A 57 -21.41 9.44 12.38
CA LEU A 57 -20.62 10.54 11.86
C LEU A 57 -21.29 11.19 10.62
N TYR A 58 -21.90 10.38 9.76
CA TYR A 58 -22.56 10.86 8.54
C TYR A 58 -23.83 11.66 8.85
N GLN A 59 -24.71 11.16 9.72
CA GLN A 59 -25.94 11.87 10.09
C GLN A 59 -25.63 13.18 10.84
N ASN A 60 -24.62 13.18 11.73
CA ASN A 60 -24.15 14.41 12.37
C ASN A 60 -23.55 15.40 11.36
N SER A 61 -22.84 14.92 10.32
CA SER A 61 -22.30 15.77 9.25
C SER A 61 -23.39 16.41 8.37
N LEU A 62 -24.60 15.86 8.38
CA LEU A 62 -25.78 16.44 7.72
C LEU A 62 -26.53 17.44 8.62
N GLY A 63 -26.04 17.69 9.83
CA GLY A 63 -26.63 18.66 10.78
C GLY A 63 -27.81 18.13 11.58
N LYS A 64 -28.06 16.82 11.61
CA LYS A 64 -29.14 16.23 12.42
C LYS A 64 -28.80 16.25 13.90
N SER A 65 -29.82 16.48 14.74
CA SER A 65 -29.63 16.44 16.19
C SER A 65 -29.44 15.00 16.70
N PHE A 66 -28.84 14.84 17.88
CA PHE A 66 -28.70 13.51 18.49
C PHE A 66 -30.06 12.88 18.83
N GLU A 67 -31.13 13.68 19.01
CA GLU A 67 -32.49 13.16 19.19
C GLU A 67 -33.02 12.54 17.89
N GLU A 68 -32.87 13.22 16.75
CA GLU A 68 -33.30 12.71 15.45
C GLU A 68 -32.54 11.44 15.05
N ILE A 69 -31.25 11.36 15.42
CA ILE A 69 -30.42 10.18 15.20
C ILE A 69 -30.88 9.01 16.09
N ALA A 70 -31.18 9.27 17.36
CA ALA A 70 -31.69 8.25 18.28
C ALA A 70 -33.02 7.66 17.79
N GLU A 71 -33.96 8.51 17.36
CA GLU A 71 -35.24 8.10 16.79
C GLU A 71 -35.06 7.24 15.52
N ALA A 72 -34.17 7.65 14.61
CA ALA A 72 -33.89 6.91 13.39
C ALA A 72 -33.27 5.52 13.66
N ILE A 73 -32.39 5.41 14.66
CA ILE A 73 -31.80 4.12 15.05
C ILE A 73 -32.87 3.25 15.73
N GLN A 74 -33.69 3.82 16.59
CA GLN A 74 -34.78 3.13 17.28
C GLN A 74 -35.80 2.56 16.29
N GLN A 75 -36.19 3.32 15.26
CA GLN A 75 -37.06 2.84 14.19
C GLN A 75 -36.44 1.67 13.39
N LYS A 76 -35.12 1.69 13.17
CA LYS A 76 -34.43 0.63 12.41
C LYS A 76 -34.14 -0.64 13.21
N THR A 77 -33.82 -0.52 14.49
CA THR A 77 -33.35 -1.65 15.32
C THR A 77 -34.36 -2.12 16.37
N GLY A 78 -35.44 -1.36 16.59
CA GLY A 78 -36.45 -1.65 17.62
C GLY A 78 -35.94 -1.53 19.06
N LYS A 79 -34.68 -1.10 19.26
CA LYS A 79 -34.08 -0.89 20.57
C LYS A 79 -34.35 0.53 21.04
N ASN A 80 -34.71 0.68 22.31
CA ASN A 80 -34.85 1.99 22.94
C ASN A 80 -33.46 2.55 23.22
N ILE A 81 -33.08 3.61 22.52
CA ILE A 81 -31.78 4.27 22.64
C ILE A 81 -32.04 5.72 23.01
N LEU A 82 -31.41 6.17 24.09
CA LEU A 82 -31.57 7.54 24.55
C LEU A 82 -30.63 8.49 23.78
N PRO A 83 -31.01 9.77 23.55
CA PRO A 83 -30.16 10.73 22.86
C PRO A 83 -28.77 10.90 23.49
N PHE A 84 -28.68 10.83 24.83
CA PHE A 84 -27.41 10.90 25.55
C PHE A 84 -26.48 9.71 25.24
N GLU A 85 -27.03 8.51 24.97
CA GLU A 85 -26.23 7.34 24.63
C GLU A 85 -25.63 7.48 23.22
N VAL A 86 -26.38 8.09 22.31
CA VAL A 86 -25.91 8.44 20.96
C VAL A 86 -24.79 9.47 21.02
N GLU A 87 -24.96 10.51 21.85
CA GLU A 87 -23.92 11.52 22.06
C GLU A 87 -22.65 10.91 22.68
N ALA A 88 -22.79 10.07 23.70
CA ALA A 88 -21.65 9.38 24.33
C ALA A 88 -20.92 8.47 23.32
N ALA A 89 -21.66 7.74 22.48
CA ALA A 89 -21.09 6.93 21.41
C ALA A 89 -20.35 7.78 20.36
N TYR A 90 -20.92 8.91 19.96
CA TYR A 90 -20.30 9.86 19.04
C TYR A 90 -18.97 10.40 19.61
N GLN A 91 -18.98 10.87 20.87
CA GLN A 91 -17.79 11.39 21.54
C GLN A 91 -16.69 10.33 21.66
N LYS A 92 -17.05 9.08 21.96
CA LYS A 92 -16.10 7.97 22.01
C LYS A 92 -15.42 7.73 20.66
N VAL A 93 -16.19 7.70 19.57
CA VAL A 93 -15.64 7.52 18.21
C VAL A 93 -14.69 8.65 17.84
N ILE A 94 -15.05 9.90 18.15
CA ILE A 94 -14.17 11.07 17.90
C ILE A 94 -12.89 10.98 18.74
N ALA A 95 -12.98 10.57 20.01
CA ALA A 95 -11.81 10.41 20.87
C ALA A 95 -10.85 9.33 20.35
N GLU A 96 -11.36 8.17 19.92
CA GLU A 96 -10.55 7.11 19.31
C GLU A 96 -9.88 7.58 18.01
N ILE A 97 -10.61 8.31 17.16
CA ILE A 97 -10.06 8.91 15.95
C ILE A 97 -8.91 9.88 16.27
N HIS A 98 -9.10 10.73 17.28
CA HIS A 98 -8.10 11.71 17.70
C HIS A 98 -6.86 11.04 18.30
N GLU A 99 -7.04 10.00 19.11
CA GLU A 99 -5.93 9.23 19.65
C GLU A 99 -5.10 8.59 18.54
N ILE A 100 -5.77 8.04 17.51
CA ILE A 100 -5.10 7.52 16.32
C ILE A 100 -4.37 8.65 15.60
N GLU A 101 -4.99 9.80 15.33
CA GLU A 101 -4.34 10.93 14.65
C GLU A 101 -3.13 11.46 15.44
N TYR A 102 -3.25 11.61 16.76
CA TYR A 102 -2.19 12.06 17.64
C TYR A 102 -1.02 11.08 17.68
N ASN A 103 -1.31 9.78 17.93
CA ASN A 103 -0.31 8.72 17.89
C ASN A 103 0.32 8.58 16.50
N SER A 104 -0.43 8.91 15.45
CA SER A 104 0.05 8.89 14.07
C SER A 104 1.10 9.96 13.77
N LYS A 105 1.02 11.13 14.43
CA LYS A 105 2.03 12.20 14.36
C LYS A 105 3.28 11.84 15.15
N ILE A 106 3.12 11.10 16.26
CA ILE A 106 4.21 10.67 17.15
C ILE A 106 4.96 9.45 16.60
N LYS A 107 4.25 8.49 16.01
CA LYS A 107 4.87 7.43 15.20
C LYS A 107 5.37 8.04 13.90
N LEU A 108 6.52 8.72 13.98
CA LEU A 108 7.47 8.69 12.87
C LEU A 108 7.63 7.20 12.52
N SER A 109 6.99 6.82 11.41
CA SER A 109 7.42 5.79 10.47
C SER A 109 8.43 4.79 11.06
N GLY A 110 8.09 3.49 11.15
CA GLY A 110 9.00 2.41 11.56
C GLY A 110 10.25 2.22 10.69
N PHE A 111 10.53 3.17 9.81
CA PHE A 111 11.74 3.33 9.02
C PHE A 111 12.65 4.35 9.73
N LEU A 112 13.81 3.90 10.17
CA LEU A 112 14.77 4.72 10.92
C LEU A 112 15.28 5.91 10.11
N LEU A 113 15.42 5.74 8.78
CA LEU A 113 15.82 6.77 7.83
C LEU A 113 15.08 6.55 6.51
N ARG A 114 14.44 7.60 5.98
CA ARG A 114 13.84 7.60 4.64
C ARG A 114 14.65 8.52 3.73
N PHE A 115 15.34 7.93 2.78
CA PHE A 115 16.05 8.67 1.73
C PHE A 115 15.26 8.54 0.43
N PRO A 116 14.47 9.55 0.02
CA PRO A 116 13.82 9.53 -1.28
C PRO A 116 14.90 9.55 -2.38
N LEU A 117 15.02 8.47 -3.15
CA LEU A 117 15.97 8.39 -4.26
C LEU A 117 15.37 9.00 -5.53
N ILE A 118 14.11 8.68 -5.80
CA ILE A 118 13.40 9.10 -7.00
C ILE A 118 12.13 9.83 -6.58
N PRO A 119 12.01 11.14 -6.85
CA PRO A 119 10.81 11.91 -6.52
C PRO A 119 9.58 11.41 -7.30
N GLN A 120 8.40 11.60 -6.71
CA GLN A 120 7.11 11.07 -7.14
C GLN A 120 6.79 11.42 -8.59
N VAL A 121 7.15 12.64 -9.01
CA VAL A 121 6.93 13.11 -10.39
C VAL A 121 7.72 12.27 -11.40
N PHE A 122 8.94 11.89 -11.05
CA PHE A 122 9.77 11.03 -11.89
C PHE A 122 9.30 9.58 -11.83
N VAL A 123 8.99 9.07 -10.62
CA VAL A 123 8.40 7.74 -10.45
C VAL A 123 7.16 7.59 -11.29
N ASN A 124 6.22 8.55 -11.22
CA ASN A 124 4.97 8.48 -11.96
C ASN A 124 5.19 8.44 -13.48
N LYS A 125 6.14 9.22 -14.01
CA LYS A 125 6.49 9.18 -15.45
C LYS A 125 7.06 7.82 -15.86
N ILE A 126 8.02 7.31 -15.08
CA ILE A 126 8.67 6.02 -15.36
C ILE A 126 7.63 4.90 -15.21
N ALA A 127 6.90 4.87 -14.10
CA ALA A 127 5.84 3.89 -13.82
C ALA A 127 4.72 3.93 -14.86
N SER A 128 4.37 5.10 -15.41
CA SER A 128 3.42 5.20 -16.51
C SER A 128 3.91 4.48 -17.78
N CYS A 129 5.20 4.60 -18.10
CA CYS A 129 5.80 3.87 -19.22
C CYS A 129 5.75 2.35 -18.98
N PHE A 130 6.13 1.92 -17.78
CA PHE A 130 6.17 0.51 -17.41
C PHE A 130 4.78 -0.09 -17.09
N SER A 131 3.74 0.72 -16.93
CA SER A 131 2.35 0.27 -16.76
C SER A 131 1.87 -0.61 -17.93
N VAL A 132 2.52 -0.48 -19.09
CA VAL A 132 2.28 -1.29 -20.28
C VAL A 132 2.51 -2.78 -20.01
N ALA A 133 3.42 -3.13 -19.09
CA ALA A 133 3.69 -4.51 -18.69
C ALA A 133 2.45 -5.24 -18.14
N TYR A 134 1.45 -4.50 -17.63
CA TYR A 134 0.22 -5.04 -17.07
C TYR A 134 -0.94 -5.13 -18.07
N TYR A 135 -0.73 -4.80 -19.36
CA TYR A 135 -1.69 -5.18 -20.39
C TYR A 135 -1.62 -6.68 -20.64
N GLN A 136 -2.78 -7.35 -20.75
CA GLN A 136 -2.87 -8.81 -20.91
C GLN A 136 -1.90 -9.42 -21.93
N PRO A 137 -1.78 -8.94 -23.19
CA PRO A 137 -0.86 -9.54 -24.15
C PRO A 137 0.61 -9.39 -23.73
N VAL A 138 0.98 -8.24 -23.16
CA VAL A 138 2.35 -7.96 -22.71
C VAL A 138 2.68 -8.78 -21.48
N ALA A 139 1.75 -8.86 -20.52
CA ALA A 139 1.90 -9.67 -19.31
C ALA A 139 2.06 -11.16 -19.67
N LEU A 140 1.26 -11.69 -20.60
CA LEU A 140 1.38 -13.07 -21.06
C LEU A 140 2.72 -13.33 -21.76
N PHE A 141 3.18 -12.39 -22.59
CA PHE A 141 4.50 -12.46 -23.21
C PHE A 141 5.63 -12.49 -22.16
N LEU A 142 5.58 -11.59 -21.17
CA LEU A 142 6.57 -11.52 -20.09
C LEU A 142 6.54 -12.78 -19.20
N LEU A 143 5.35 -13.33 -18.93
CA LEU A 143 5.23 -14.60 -18.22
C LEU A 143 5.83 -15.77 -19.02
N ALA A 144 5.57 -15.84 -20.32
CA ALA A 144 6.19 -16.83 -21.20
C ALA A 144 7.72 -16.67 -21.25
N PHE A 145 8.21 -15.42 -21.24
CA PHE A 145 9.63 -15.11 -21.17
C PHE A 145 10.27 -15.60 -19.86
N ILE A 146 9.61 -15.37 -18.72
CA ILE A 146 10.05 -15.89 -17.40
C ILE A 146 10.08 -17.42 -17.41
N VAL A 147 9.03 -18.08 -17.91
CA VAL A 147 8.97 -19.55 -17.99
C VAL A 147 10.07 -20.09 -18.90
N THR A 148 10.34 -19.43 -20.02
CA THR A 148 11.43 -19.84 -20.92
C THR A 148 12.77 -19.72 -20.21
N ALA A 149 13.01 -18.60 -19.52
CA ALA A 149 14.24 -18.39 -18.74
C ALA A 149 14.44 -19.46 -17.66
N THR A 150 13.39 -19.86 -16.93
CA THR A 150 13.53 -20.92 -15.92
C THR A 150 13.83 -22.29 -16.53
N VAL A 151 13.32 -22.56 -17.75
CA VAL A 151 13.64 -23.80 -18.47
C VAL A 151 15.11 -23.83 -18.88
N VAL A 152 15.64 -22.73 -19.42
CA VAL A 152 17.03 -22.62 -19.90
C VAL A 152 18.04 -22.18 -18.81
N ALA A 153 17.59 -22.03 -17.57
CA ALA A 153 18.46 -21.67 -16.46
C ALA A 153 19.51 -22.77 -16.23
N PRO A 154 20.74 -22.40 -15.86
CA PRO A 154 21.81 -23.37 -15.60
C PRO A 154 21.45 -24.31 -14.44
N ARG A 155 21.45 -25.63 -14.69
CA ARG A 155 21.01 -26.66 -13.72
C ARG A 155 22.13 -27.49 -13.08
N ASN A 156 23.33 -27.53 -13.69
CA ASN A 156 24.31 -28.59 -13.44
C ASN A 156 25.66 -28.13 -12.86
N ASP A 157 25.71 -27.00 -12.18
CA ASP A 157 26.98 -26.50 -11.64
C ASP A 157 27.23 -27.00 -10.22
N ARG A 158 27.77 -28.22 -10.13
CA ARG A 158 28.18 -28.84 -8.86
C ARG A 158 29.36 -28.13 -8.18
N PHE A 159 30.09 -27.28 -8.91
CA PHE A 159 31.19 -26.48 -8.40
C PHE A 159 30.91 -24.99 -8.66
N PHE A 160 30.42 -24.30 -7.64
CA PHE A 160 30.18 -22.86 -7.68
C PHE A 160 31.43 -22.11 -7.23
N HIS A 161 32.37 -21.92 -8.16
CA HIS A 161 33.54 -21.06 -7.92
C HIS A 161 33.19 -19.62 -8.24
N PHE A 162 33.35 -18.74 -7.26
CA PHE A 162 33.15 -17.30 -7.41
C PHE A 162 34.32 -16.54 -6.77
N THR A 163 34.61 -15.37 -7.31
CA THR A 163 35.58 -14.44 -6.75
C THR A 163 34.89 -13.36 -5.91
N GLY A 164 35.66 -12.58 -5.14
CA GLY A 164 35.12 -11.41 -4.43
C GLY A 164 34.54 -10.35 -5.39
N GLU A 165 35.12 -10.23 -6.59
CA GLU A 165 34.62 -9.33 -7.63
C GLU A 165 33.24 -9.77 -8.15
N ASP A 166 33.04 -11.07 -8.39
CA ASP A 166 31.75 -11.62 -8.79
C ASP A 166 30.66 -11.32 -7.75
N LEU A 167 31.01 -11.36 -6.46
CA LEU A 167 30.09 -11.04 -5.38
C LEU A 167 29.65 -9.58 -5.42
N ILE A 168 30.60 -8.64 -5.63
CA ILE A 168 30.31 -7.20 -5.71
C ILE A 168 29.35 -6.93 -6.88
N TRP A 169 29.66 -7.45 -8.06
CA TRP A 169 28.80 -7.29 -9.23
C TRP A 169 27.45 -8.02 -9.07
N GLY A 170 27.44 -9.20 -8.44
CA GLY A 170 26.22 -9.92 -8.12
C GLY A 170 25.28 -9.11 -7.24
N TYR A 171 25.80 -8.48 -6.17
CA TYR A 171 25.03 -7.57 -5.33
C TYR A 171 24.57 -6.33 -6.09
N PHE A 172 25.41 -5.76 -6.96
CA PHE A 172 25.04 -4.62 -7.78
C PHE A 172 23.82 -4.95 -8.68
N PHE A 173 23.86 -6.06 -9.40
CA PHE A 173 22.74 -6.51 -10.24
C PHE A 173 21.49 -6.89 -9.43
N PHE A 174 21.68 -7.46 -8.24
CA PHE A 174 20.58 -7.71 -7.31
C PHE A 174 19.93 -6.40 -6.85
N PHE A 175 20.70 -5.37 -6.53
CA PHE A 175 20.19 -4.06 -6.14
C PHE A 175 19.38 -3.38 -7.25
N ILE A 176 19.83 -3.50 -8.51
CA ILE A 176 19.05 -3.08 -9.68
C ILE A 176 17.70 -3.80 -9.73
N SER A 177 17.67 -5.10 -9.43
CA SER A 177 16.42 -5.86 -9.41
C SER A 177 15.44 -5.35 -8.34
N LEU A 178 15.93 -4.91 -7.17
CA LEU A 178 15.12 -4.35 -6.10
C LEU A 178 14.54 -2.97 -6.47
N LEU A 179 15.31 -2.14 -7.17
CA LEU A 179 14.78 -0.89 -7.73
C LEU A 179 13.62 -1.14 -8.70
N LEU A 180 13.78 -2.16 -9.56
CA LEU A 180 12.73 -2.55 -10.50
C LEU A 180 11.55 -3.27 -9.83
N HIS A 181 11.76 -3.91 -8.68
CA HIS A 181 10.70 -4.45 -7.82
C HIS A 181 9.76 -3.32 -7.36
N GLU A 182 10.30 -2.25 -6.76
CA GLU A 182 9.46 -1.10 -6.37
C GLU A 182 8.78 -0.44 -7.57
N LEU A 183 9.47 -0.37 -8.71
CA LEU A 183 8.87 0.14 -9.93
C LEU A 183 7.72 -0.74 -10.43
N GLY A 184 7.77 -2.05 -10.18
CA GLY A 184 6.69 -2.98 -10.46
C GLY A 184 5.41 -2.60 -9.70
N HIS A 185 5.50 -2.40 -8.39
CA HIS A 185 4.38 -1.92 -7.56
C HIS A 185 3.84 -0.57 -8.07
N ALA A 186 4.73 0.40 -8.29
CA ALA A 186 4.36 1.73 -8.77
C ALA A 186 3.65 1.69 -10.14
N SER A 187 4.14 0.84 -11.06
CA SER A 187 3.58 0.68 -12.40
C SER A 187 2.19 0.02 -12.38
N ALA A 188 1.97 -0.92 -11.47
CA ALA A 188 0.66 -1.52 -11.23
C ALA A 188 -0.34 -0.49 -10.65
N CYS A 189 0.11 0.35 -9.71
CA CYS A 189 -0.68 1.45 -9.17
C CYS A 189 -1.17 2.38 -10.28
N VAL A 190 -0.25 2.84 -11.14
CA VAL A 190 -0.60 3.71 -12.29
C VAL A 190 -1.60 3.03 -13.22
N ARG A 191 -1.40 1.74 -13.53
CA ARG A 191 -2.29 0.98 -14.43
C ARG A 191 -3.75 0.99 -13.97
N TYR A 192 -3.97 0.94 -12.65
CA TYR A 192 -5.30 0.87 -12.05
C TYR A 192 -5.81 2.23 -11.54
N GLY A 193 -5.12 3.33 -11.85
CA GLY A 193 -5.56 4.69 -11.53
C GLY A 193 -5.22 5.17 -10.11
N SER A 194 -4.34 4.46 -9.41
CA SER A 194 -3.76 4.90 -8.14
C SER A 194 -2.48 5.71 -8.41
N GLN A 195 -2.25 6.78 -7.63
CA GLN A 195 -0.99 7.52 -7.74
C GLN A 195 0.12 6.75 -7.02
N PRO A 196 1.24 6.45 -7.69
CA PRO A 196 2.42 5.92 -7.02
C PRO A 196 3.05 7.03 -6.17
N SER A 197 3.65 6.67 -5.04
CA SER A 197 4.43 7.59 -4.19
C SER A 197 5.91 7.63 -4.62
N ASP A 198 6.72 8.37 -3.88
CA ASP A 198 8.18 8.38 -4.02
C ASP A 198 8.76 6.97 -3.87
N ILE A 199 9.83 6.66 -4.62
CA ILE A 199 10.65 5.46 -4.40
C ILE A 199 11.89 5.92 -3.63
N GLY A 200 12.08 5.34 -2.44
CA GLY A 200 13.17 5.68 -1.56
C GLY A 200 13.91 4.47 -1.03
N PHE A 201 15.07 4.73 -0.45
CA PHE A 201 15.85 3.79 0.31
C PHE A 201 15.57 3.99 1.79
N THR A 202 15.45 2.89 2.51
CA THR A 202 15.27 2.87 3.95
C THR A 202 16.15 1.80 4.59
N ILE A 203 16.52 2.00 5.85
CA ILE A 203 17.15 0.97 6.67
C ILE A 203 16.06 0.40 7.59
N TYR A 204 15.67 -0.85 7.34
CA TYR A 204 14.82 -1.60 8.27
C TYR A 204 15.71 -2.29 9.30
N LEU A 205 15.81 -1.68 10.49
CA LEU A 205 16.68 -2.08 11.61
C LEU A 205 18.19 -2.03 11.29
N ILE A 206 18.68 -2.92 10.43
CA ILE A 206 20.08 -3.05 9.99
C ILE A 206 20.22 -3.39 8.49
N PHE A 207 19.12 -3.74 7.81
CA PHE A 207 19.15 -4.13 6.40
C PHE A 207 18.72 -2.97 5.49
N PRO A 208 19.45 -2.72 4.38
CA PRO A 208 19.00 -1.81 3.36
C PRO A 208 17.79 -2.39 2.63
N ALA A 209 16.72 -1.61 2.54
CA ALA A 209 15.49 -1.96 1.82
C ALA A 209 15.04 -0.77 0.97
N PHE A 210 14.42 -1.04 -0.16
CA PHE A 210 13.67 0.00 -0.87
C PHE A 210 12.25 0.07 -0.32
N TYR A 211 11.61 1.22 -0.50
CA TYR A 211 10.18 1.36 -0.23
C TYR A 211 9.51 2.12 -1.37
N SER A 212 8.33 1.66 -1.74
CA SER A 212 7.32 2.44 -2.45
C SER A 212 6.08 2.52 -1.57
N ASP A 213 5.64 3.74 -1.28
CA ASP A 213 4.42 3.93 -0.49
C ASP A 213 3.20 3.72 -1.40
N VAL A 214 2.55 2.56 -1.25
CA VAL A 214 1.32 2.19 -1.97
C VAL A 214 0.07 2.45 -1.14
N THR A 215 0.09 3.42 -0.21
CA THR A 215 -1.06 3.74 0.65
C THR A 215 -2.35 4.05 -0.14
N ASP A 216 -2.27 4.56 -1.36
CA ASP A 216 -3.45 4.76 -2.21
C ASP A 216 -3.99 3.47 -2.86
N ALA A 217 -3.23 2.37 -2.88
CA ALA A 217 -3.69 1.07 -3.39
C ALA A 217 -4.88 0.52 -2.59
N TRP A 218 -5.09 0.96 -1.35
CA TRP A 218 -6.27 0.61 -0.54
C TRP A 218 -7.60 1.03 -1.18
N LYS A 219 -7.58 2.01 -2.09
CA LYS A 219 -8.75 2.44 -2.88
C LYS A 219 -9.10 1.45 -4.01
N LEU A 220 -8.19 0.55 -4.38
CA LEU A 220 -8.36 -0.38 -5.51
C LEU A 220 -9.21 -1.61 -5.13
N LYS A 221 -9.79 -2.27 -6.13
CA LYS A 221 -10.53 -3.55 -5.96
C LYS A 221 -9.59 -4.66 -5.49
N ARG A 222 -10.12 -5.72 -4.87
CA ARG A 222 -9.31 -6.80 -4.29
C ARG A 222 -8.30 -7.41 -5.27
N LEU A 223 -8.73 -7.73 -6.49
CA LEU A 223 -7.85 -8.30 -7.51
C LEU A 223 -6.79 -7.30 -7.99
N GLN A 224 -7.12 -6.01 -8.02
CA GLN A 224 -6.17 -4.98 -8.42
C GLN A 224 -5.11 -4.77 -7.33
N ARG A 225 -5.50 -4.81 -6.05
CA ARG A 225 -4.55 -4.80 -4.92
C ARG A 225 -3.61 -5.99 -4.98
N LEU A 226 -4.15 -7.19 -5.21
CA LEU A 226 -3.31 -8.38 -5.39
C LEU A 226 -2.29 -8.21 -6.52
N ILE A 227 -2.68 -7.60 -7.65
CA ILE A 227 -1.76 -7.36 -8.77
C ILE A 227 -0.72 -6.30 -8.41
N VAL A 228 -1.08 -5.27 -7.65
CA VAL A 228 -0.12 -4.31 -7.09
C VAL A 228 0.87 -5.03 -6.18
N ASP A 229 0.39 -5.84 -5.23
CA ASP A 229 1.23 -6.59 -4.27
C ASP A 229 2.16 -7.59 -4.98
N LEU A 230 1.70 -8.24 -6.05
CA LEU A 230 2.52 -9.15 -6.86
C LEU A 230 3.42 -8.42 -7.89
N GLY A 231 3.16 -7.13 -8.14
CA GLY A 231 3.83 -6.36 -9.19
C GLY A 231 5.34 -6.29 -9.02
N GLY A 232 5.81 -6.18 -7.76
CA GLY A 232 7.23 -6.17 -7.47
C GLY A 232 7.92 -7.49 -7.79
N ILE A 233 7.36 -8.61 -7.32
CA ILE A 233 7.85 -9.96 -7.66
C ILE A 233 7.83 -10.17 -9.17
N PHE A 234 6.76 -9.75 -9.85
CA PHE A 234 6.64 -9.87 -11.30
C PHE A 234 7.80 -9.17 -12.04
N PHE A 235 8.09 -7.90 -11.72
CA PHE A 235 9.20 -7.17 -12.34
C PHE A 235 10.55 -7.78 -11.98
N GLN A 236 10.73 -8.18 -10.73
CA GLN A 236 11.98 -8.80 -10.27
C GLN A 236 12.26 -10.12 -11.02
N LEU A 237 11.23 -10.92 -11.29
CA LEU A 237 11.33 -12.13 -12.12
C LEU A 237 11.63 -11.83 -13.59
N VAL A 238 11.05 -10.76 -14.18
CA VAL A 238 11.40 -10.33 -15.54
C VAL A 238 12.89 -9.97 -15.63
N VAL A 239 13.42 -9.25 -14.64
CA VAL A 239 14.86 -8.90 -14.57
C VAL A 239 15.71 -10.16 -14.41
N GLY A 240 15.31 -11.07 -13.52
CA GLY A 240 15.97 -12.36 -13.36
C GLY A 240 16.00 -13.17 -14.67
N ALA A 241 14.91 -13.15 -15.43
CA ALA A 241 14.85 -13.79 -16.75
C ALA A 241 15.84 -13.17 -17.74
N VAL A 242 15.94 -11.83 -17.81
CA VAL A 242 16.96 -11.13 -18.61
C VAL A 242 18.37 -11.57 -18.19
N TYR A 243 18.66 -11.63 -16.90
CA TYR A 243 19.97 -12.06 -16.41
C TYR A 243 20.29 -13.50 -16.79
N VAL A 244 19.31 -14.42 -16.78
CA VAL A 244 19.51 -15.80 -17.23
C VAL A 244 19.93 -15.85 -18.70
N PHE A 245 19.28 -15.07 -19.56
CA PHE A 245 19.66 -15.02 -20.97
C PHE A 245 21.06 -14.43 -21.15
N ILE A 246 21.37 -13.29 -20.50
CA ILE A 246 22.70 -12.68 -20.60
C ILE A 246 23.77 -13.65 -20.09
N TYR A 247 23.52 -14.32 -18.97
CA TYR A 247 24.42 -15.34 -18.42
C TYR A 247 24.69 -16.47 -19.40
N ASN A 248 23.66 -16.97 -20.11
CA ASN A 248 23.85 -18.02 -21.10
C ASN A 248 24.82 -17.61 -22.23
N PHE A 249 24.90 -16.33 -22.58
CA PHE A 249 25.84 -15.82 -23.58
C PHE A 249 27.21 -15.46 -23.01
N THR A 250 27.26 -14.84 -21.82
CA THR A 250 28.50 -14.28 -21.26
C THR A 250 29.22 -15.23 -20.32
N GLN A 251 28.49 -16.19 -19.74
CA GLN A 251 28.93 -17.07 -18.65
C GLN A 251 29.49 -16.30 -17.44
N TRP A 252 29.06 -15.04 -17.26
CA TRP A 252 29.57 -14.20 -16.18
C TRP A 252 28.98 -14.60 -14.82
N THR A 253 29.83 -15.13 -13.94
CA THR A 253 29.45 -15.67 -12.62
C THR A 253 28.67 -14.67 -11.76
N ALA A 254 28.95 -13.37 -11.85
CA ALA A 254 28.20 -12.33 -11.15
C ALA A 254 26.69 -12.36 -11.41
N LEU A 255 26.27 -12.57 -12.67
CA LEU A 255 24.84 -12.65 -13.03
C LEU A 255 24.18 -13.88 -12.40
N LYS A 256 24.93 -14.97 -12.30
CA LYS A 256 24.44 -16.19 -11.64
C LYS A 256 24.23 -15.99 -10.14
N ILE A 257 25.13 -15.27 -9.47
CA ILE A 257 24.94 -14.85 -8.07
C ILE A 257 23.68 -14.00 -7.95
N ALA A 258 23.49 -13.01 -8.82
CA ALA A 258 22.31 -12.16 -8.81
C ALA A 258 21.01 -12.95 -9.02
N ILE A 259 20.99 -13.90 -9.97
CA ILE A 259 19.84 -14.79 -10.23
C ILE A 259 19.49 -15.61 -8.97
N LEU A 260 20.49 -16.16 -8.29
CA LEU A 260 20.28 -16.91 -7.04
C LEU A 260 19.73 -16.02 -5.92
N MET A 261 20.23 -14.79 -5.78
CA MET A 261 19.73 -13.83 -4.81
C MET A 261 18.28 -13.43 -5.11
N ILE A 262 17.95 -13.17 -6.38
CA ILE A 262 16.58 -12.85 -6.83
C ILE A 262 15.63 -14.02 -6.56
N ALA A 263 16.02 -15.24 -6.93
CA ALA A 263 15.19 -16.42 -6.69
C ALA A 263 14.95 -16.64 -5.19
N SER A 264 15.99 -16.48 -4.36
CA SER A 264 15.88 -16.57 -2.91
C SER A 264 14.98 -15.48 -2.32
N SER A 265 15.10 -14.23 -2.77
CA SER A 265 14.26 -13.14 -2.27
C SER A 265 12.79 -13.35 -2.65
N CYS A 266 12.50 -13.77 -3.87
CA CYS A 266 11.14 -14.06 -4.31
C CYS A 266 10.50 -15.20 -3.50
N LEU A 267 11.27 -16.25 -3.18
CA LEU A 267 10.80 -17.34 -2.31
C LEU A 267 10.46 -16.85 -0.90
N LEU A 268 11.28 -15.96 -0.33
CA LEU A 268 11.01 -15.38 0.98
C LEU A 268 9.77 -14.47 0.97
N TYR A 269 9.59 -13.66 -0.08
CA TYR A 269 8.40 -12.80 -0.22
C TYR A 269 7.09 -13.56 -0.44
N LEU A 270 7.16 -14.80 -0.95
CA LEU A 270 6.00 -15.67 -1.10
C LEU A 270 5.67 -16.48 0.16
N ASN A 271 6.51 -16.41 1.20
CA ASN A 271 6.29 -17.11 2.46
C ASN A 271 5.35 -16.28 3.38
N PRO A 272 4.13 -16.76 3.68
CA PRO A 272 3.16 -16.00 4.50
C PRO A 272 3.51 -15.94 6.00
N ILE A 273 4.63 -16.52 6.43
CA ILE A 273 5.04 -16.63 7.84
C ILE A 273 5.86 -15.41 8.31
N PHE A 274 6.28 -14.54 7.38
CA PHE A 274 6.96 -13.27 7.69
C PHE A 274 6.25 -12.07 7.07
#